data_AF-A0A0U1TZ65-F1
#
_entry.id   AF-A0A0U1TZ65-F1
#
_cell.length_a   1.000
_cell.length_b   1.000
_cell.length_c   1.000
_cell.angle_alpha   90.00
_cell.angle_beta   90.00
_cell.angle_gamma   90.00
#
_symmetry.space_group_name_H-M   'P 1'
#
loop_
_entity.id
_entity.type
_entity.pdbx_description
1 polymer ?
#
loop_
_entity_poly.entity_id
_entity_poly.type
_entity_poly.pdbx_seq_one_letter_code
_entity_poly.pdbx_strand_id
1 'polypeptide(L)' 'MKTVFMILLILLALSVILETFPGNMVSAGCGSCNKDCRKKGYRSGKCINGRCKCYP' A
#
# COMPACT_ATOMS: atom_id res chain seq x y z
N MET A 1 -3.78 -28.92 -25.23
CA MET A 1 -2.82 -27.86 -25.62
C MET A 1 -3.40 -26.46 -25.46
N LYS A 2 -4.60 -26.17 -25.99
CA LYS A 2 -5.21 -24.82 -25.92
C LYS A 2 -5.55 -24.35 -24.50
N THR A 3 -5.98 -25.26 -23.63
CA THR A 3 -6.24 -25.01 -22.19
C THR A 3 -4.96 -24.74 -21.41
N VAL A 4 -3.91 -25.51 -21.67
CA VAL A 4 -2.58 -25.32 -21.03
C VAL A 4 -2.01 -23.96 -21.39
N PHE A 5 -2.13 -23.54 -22.66
CA PHE A 5 -1.72 -22.22 -23.12
C PHE A 5 -2.48 -21.09 -22.41
N MET A 6 -3.80 -21.23 -22.25
CA MET A 6 -4.62 -20.25 -21.53
C MET A 6 -4.24 -20.17 -20.04
N ILE A 7 -3.99 -21.30 -19.38
CA ILE A 7 -3.53 -21.34 -17.99
C ILE A 7 -2.18 -20.62 -17.85
N LEU A 8 -1.26 -20.86 -18.79
CA LEU A 8 0.05 -20.21 -18.82
C LEU A 8 -0.08 -18.68 -18.94
N LEU A 9 -0.98 -18.20 -19.81
CA LEU A 9 -1.24 -16.76 -19.98
C LEU A 9 -1.86 -16.13 -18.73
N ILE A 10 -2.79 -16.82 -18.09
CA ILE A 10 -3.44 -16.35 -16.86
C ILE A 10 -2.41 -16.23 -15.72
N LEU A 11 -1.55 -17.24 -15.56
CA LEU A 11 -0.48 -17.24 -14.57
C LEU A 11 0.49 -16.07 -14.77
N LEU A 12 0.93 -15.84 -16.01
CA LEU A 12 1.81 -14.71 -16.35
C LEU A 12 1.16 -13.36 -16.01
N ALA A 13 -0.13 -13.19 -16.33
CA ALA A 13 -0.85 -11.97 -16.00
C ALA A 13 -0.97 -11.75 -14.48
N LEU A 14 -1.28 -12.81 -13.72
CA LEU A 14 -1.36 -12.76 -12.25
C LEU A 14 -0.02 -12.37 -11.61
N SER A 15 1.10 -12.90 -12.11
CA SER A 15 2.44 -12.52 -11.64
C SER A 15 2.69 -11.01 -11.79
N VAL A 16 2.41 -10.45 -12.98
CA VAL A 16 2.62 -9.02 -13.26
C VAL A 16 1.71 -8.12 -12.41
N ILE A 17 0.46 -8.54 -12.20
CA ILE A 17 -0.50 -7.79 -11.36
C ILE A 17 -0.03 -7.73 -9.91
N LEU A 18 0.56 -8.81 -9.38
CA LEU A 18 1.06 -8.84 -8.00
C LEU A 18 2.23 -7.87 -7.76
N GLU A 19 3.09 -7.66 -8.77
CA GLU A 19 4.21 -6.70 -8.67
C GLU A 19 3.74 -5.25 -8.83
N THR A 20 2.74 -5.02 -9.69
CA THR A 20 2.26 -3.68 -10.04
C THR A 20 1.28 -3.14 -9.01
N PHE A 21 0.46 -4.03 -8.45
CA PHE A 21 -0.52 -3.71 -7.42
C PHE A 21 -0.20 -4.61 -6.23
N PRO A 22 0.70 -4.19 -5.33
CA PRO A 22 0.82 -4.86 -4.05
C PRO A 22 -0.51 -4.62 -3.35
N GLY A 23 -1.40 -5.61 -3.51
CA GLY A 23 -2.74 -5.60 -2.98
C GLY A 23 -2.61 -5.20 -1.53
N ASN A 24 -3.28 -4.10 -1.18
CA ASN A 24 -3.54 -3.80 0.20
C ASN A 24 -2.24 -3.52 0.97
N MET A 25 -1.40 -2.60 0.48
CA MET A 25 -0.55 -1.85 1.40
C MET A 25 -1.47 -1.17 2.43
N VAL A 26 -1.81 -1.86 3.53
CA VAL A 26 -1.93 -1.18 4.80
C VAL A 26 -0.61 -0.46 4.92
N SER A 27 -0.59 0.85 4.63
CA SER A 27 0.57 1.67 4.89
C SER A 27 0.83 1.47 6.37
N ALA A 28 1.77 0.59 6.71
CA ALA A 28 2.06 0.18 8.08
C ALA A 28 2.48 1.37 8.95
N GLY A 29 2.66 2.57 8.37
CA GLY A 29 2.94 3.81 9.07
C GLY A 29 1.78 4.81 9.19
N CYS A 30 0.59 4.56 8.62
CA CYS A 30 -0.40 5.63 8.46
C CYS A 30 -1.79 5.42 9.07
N GLY A 31 -2.08 4.22 9.58
CA GLY A 31 -3.32 3.91 10.28
C GLY A 31 -3.41 4.53 11.69
N SER A 32 -3.01 5.79 11.85
CA SER A 32 -3.22 6.68 13.02
C SER A 32 -2.32 7.93 13.00
N CYS A 33 -1.61 8.21 11.91
CA CYS A 33 -0.63 9.30 11.82
C CYS A 33 -1.08 10.64 12.43
N ASN A 34 -2.31 11.09 12.10
CA ASN A 34 -2.84 12.33 12.67
C ASN A 34 -3.06 12.25 14.19
N LYS A 35 -3.57 11.12 14.69
CA LYS A 35 -3.78 10.89 16.13
C LYS A 35 -2.44 10.81 16.87
N ASP A 36 -1.44 10.14 16.32
CA ASP A 36 -0.10 10.03 16.90
C ASP A 36 0.64 11.37 16.94
N CYS A 37 0.59 12.15 15.85
CA CYS A 37 1.18 13.50 15.84
C CYS A 37 0.52 14.40 16.90
N ARG A 38 -0.81 14.34 17.05
CA ARG A 38 -1.53 15.08 18.09
C ARG A 38 -1.16 14.66 19.51
N LYS A 39 -0.97 13.36 19.76
CA LYS A 39 -0.46 12.85 21.06
C LYS A 39 0.95 13.38 21.38
N LYS A 40 1.77 13.61 20.36
CA LYS A 40 3.12 14.18 20.50
C LYS A 40 3.14 15.70 20.63
N GLY A 41 1.99 16.38 20.57
CA GLY A 41 1.87 17.83 20.72
C GLY A 41 1.84 18.63 19.41
N TYR A 42 1.81 17.97 18.25
CA TYR A 42 1.64 18.63 16.95
C TYR A 42 0.16 18.89 16.65
N ARG A 43 -0.18 19.94 15.88
CA ARG A 43 -1.58 20.18 15.47
C ARG A 43 -2.15 19.09 14.57
N SER A 44 -1.33 18.54 13.66
CA SER A 44 -1.81 17.53 12.71
C SER A 44 -0.70 16.62 12.17
N GLY A 45 -1.12 15.52 11.54
CA GLY A 45 -0.24 14.58 10.87
C GLY A 45 -0.85 14.07 9.57
N LYS A 46 -0.03 13.92 8.53
CA LYS A 46 -0.45 13.42 7.21
C LYS A 46 0.45 12.28 6.75
N CYS A 47 -0.16 11.27 6.14
CA CYS A 47 0.57 10.21 5.45
C CYS A 47 1.05 10.70 4.09
N ILE A 48 2.36 10.68 3.85
CA ILE A 48 2.97 11.06 2.57
C ILE A 48 3.96 9.97 2.19
N ASN A 49 3.78 9.36 1.02
CA ASN A 49 4.62 8.25 0.54
C ASN A 49 4.80 7.12 1.58
N GLY A 50 3.72 6.71 2.25
CA GLY A 50 3.74 5.66 3.27
C GLY A 50 4.40 6.06 4.60
N ARG A 51 4.85 7.31 4.77
CA ARG A 51 5.46 7.83 6.00
C ARG A 51 4.55 8.87 6.65
N CYS A 52 4.47 8.84 7.97
CA CYS A 52 3.75 9.85 8.73
C CYS A 52 4.60 11.12 8.89
N LYS A 53 4.07 12.28 8.48
CA LYS A 53 4.69 13.60 8.69
C LYS A 53 3.82 14.46 9.61
N CYS A 54 4.40 14.97 10.69
CA CYS A 54 3.73 15.85 11.65
C CYS A 54 3.94 17.34 11.31
N TYR A 55 2.95 18.16 11.63
CA TYR A 55 2.95 19.60 11.39
C TYR A 55 2.60 20.35 12.68
N PRO A 56 3.33 21.45 12.99
CA PRO A 56 3.10 22.23 14.19
C PRO A 56 1.66 22.75 14.29
#